data_AF-A0A973D522-F1
#
_entry.id   AF-A0A973D522-F1
#
_cell.length_a   1.000
_cell.length_b   1.000
_cell.length_c   1.000
_cell.angle_alpha   90.00
_cell.angle_beta   90.00
_cell.angle_gamma   90.00
#
_symmetry.space_group_name_H-M   'P 1'
#
loop_
_entity.id
_entity.type
_entity.pdbx_description
1 polymer ?
#
loop_
_entity_poly.entity_id
_entity_poly.type
_entity_poly.pdbx_seq_one_letter_code
_entity_poly.pdbx_strand_id
1 'polypeptide(L)'
;QRRIPIQNARTVRGAGGQRHYMPIRVNSAGVLPIIFAQSLLIIPGVILGILGATTLSQLLSYGTFWYLILYALMILFFTYFWTSLYYNPVEIADNMKEHGSFVPGIRPGRRTAEYLQQVFSRITLAGAVFLAAIALIPMLVTQKMGIDSFAAQMLGGTGILIVVGVALDLVDKVEAQLLARQYEGFVAPRRKKSGAVTRDS
;
A
#
# COMPACT_ATOMS: atom_id res chain seq x y z
N GLN A 1 4.94 -2.70 -10.14
CA GLN A 1 4.18 -3.86 -9.61
C GLN A 1 5.05 -5.11 -9.73
N ARG A 2 5.07 -6.01 -8.74
CA ARG A 2 5.74 -7.31 -8.84
C ARG A 2 4.67 -8.39 -9.02
N ARG A 3 4.78 -9.22 -10.05
CA ARG A 3 3.84 -10.30 -10.35
C ARG A 3 4.39 -11.60 -9.80
N ILE A 4 3.70 -12.23 -8.84
CA ILE A 4 4.04 -13.59 -8.40
C ILE A 4 3.18 -14.57 -9.21
N PRO A 5 3.79 -15.50 -9.98
CA PRO A 5 3.03 -16.51 -10.70
C PRO A 5 2.37 -17.45 -9.68
N ILE A 6 1.06 -17.63 -9.81
CA ILE A 6 0.29 -18.59 -9.05
C ILE A 6 -0.27 -19.64 -10.01
N GLN A 7 -0.26 -20.89 -9.58
CA GLN A 7 -0.89 -21.98 -10.31
C GLN A 7 -2.07 -22.50 -9.52
N ASN A 8 -3.17 -22.77 -10.21
CA ASN A 8 -4.38 -23.29 -9.60
C ASN A 8 -4.41 -24.81 -9.79
N ALA A 9 -4.54 -25.57 -8.71
CA ALA A 9 -4.47 -27.03 -8.73
C ALA A 9 -5.59 -27.67 -9.57
N ARG A 10 -6.69 -26.94 -9.82
CA ARG A 10 -7.87 -27.45 -10.54
C ARG A 10 -7.73 -27.46 -12.07
N THR A 11 -6.75 -26.76 -12.65
CA THR A 11 -6.58 -26.64 -14.12
C THR A 11 -5.68 -27.72 -14.73
N VAL A 12 -5.24 -28.71 -13.96
CA VAL A 12 -4.34 -29.78 -14.45
C VAL A 12 -5.08 -30.84 -15.27
N ARG A 13 -6.42 -30.84 -15.30
CA ARG A 13 -7.22 -31.75 -16.15
C ARG A 13 -8.00 -30.99 -17.22
N GLY A 14 -7.34 -30.68 -18.34
CA GLY A 14 -8.02 -30.68 -19.65
C GLY A 14 -8.27 -29.35 -20.38
N ALA A 15 -8.05 -28.17 -19.79
CA ALA A 15 -8.19 -26.91 -20.52
C ALA A 15 -7.11 -25.91 -20.09
N GLY A 16 -6.27 -25.50 -21.05
CA GLY A 16 -5.17 -24.54 -20.96
C GLY A 16 -4.94 -23.87 -19.60
N GLY A 17 -3.84 -24.24 -18.94
CA GLY A 17 -3.33 -23.57 -17.74
C GLY A 17 -2.97 -22.12 -18.00
N GLN A 18 -3.97 -21.21 -17.94
CA GLN A 18 -3.69 -19.79 -17.87
C GLN A 18 -2.92 -19.53 -16.56
N ARG A 19 -1.71 -18.98 -16.71
CA ARG A 19 -0.90 -18.52 -15.58
C ARG A 19 -1.65 -17.35 -14.93
N HIS A 20 -2.19 -17.58 -13.75
CA HIS A 20 -2.71 -16.49 -12.94
C HIS A 20 -1.55 -15.84 -12.19
N TYR A 21 -1.64 -14.54 -11.93
CA TYR A 21 -0.63 -13.81 -11.17
C TYR A 21 -1.34 -13.13 -10.00
N MET A 22 -0.77 -13.24 -8.80
CA MET A 22 -1.17 -12.38 -7.69
C MET A 22 -0.43 -11.04 -7.86
N PRO A 23 -1.14 -9.92 -8.11
CA PRO A 23 -0.49 -8.62 -8.25
C PRO A 23 -0.06 -8.13 -6.87
N ILE A 24 1.24 -7.89 -6.68
CA ILE A 24 1.75 -7.17 -5.52
C ILE A 24 2.07 -5.74 -5.94
N ARG A 25 1.37 -4.79 -5.33
CA ARG A 25 1.66 -3.36 -5.50
C ARG A 25 2.94 -3.03 -4.74
N VAL A 26 3.79 -2.22 -5.36
CA VAL A 26 5.09 -1.80 -4.79
C VAL A 26 4.88 -0.79 -3.65
N ASN A 27 3.84 0.03 -3.76
CA ASN A 27 3.31 0.85 -2.70
C ASN A 27 1.84 0.50 -2.48
N SER A 28 1.59 -0.40 -1.55
CA SER A 28 0.23 -0.74 -1.12
C SER A 28 -0.27 0.14 0.02
N ALA A 29 0.62 0.92 0.63
CA ALA A 29 0.30 1.87 1.69
C ALA A 29 -0.25 3.21 1.16
N GLY A 30 -0.07 3.47 -0.14
CA GLY A 30 -0.47 4.75 -0.75
C GLY A 30 0.31 5.91 -0.14
N VAL A 31 -0.38 7.01 0.13
CA VAL A 31 0.18 8.20 0.78
C VAL A 31 0.08 8.15 2.31
N LEU A 32 -0.65 7.19 2.86
CA LEU A 32 -1.02 7.16 4.27
C LEU A 32 0.17 7.24 5.24
N PRO A 33 1.30 6.53 5.03
CA PRO A 33 2.46 6.63 5.93
C PRO A 33 3.05 8.05 6.02
N ILE A 34 3.02 8.80 4.92
CA ILE A 34 3.56 10.17 4.86
C ILE A 34 2.69 11.10 5.72
N ILE A 35 1.37 10.93 5.64
CA ILE A 35 0.40 11.72 6.42
C ILE A 35 0.57 11.44 7.91
N PHE A 36 0.69 10.17 8.31
CA PHE A 36 0.91 9.80 9.71
C PHE A 36 2.24 10.30 10.26
N ALA A 37 3.31 10.20 9.47
CA ALA A 37 4.61 10.75 9.85
C ALA A 37 4.51 12.28 10.08
N GLN A 38 3.85 13.00 9.17
CA GLN A 38 3.70 14.45 9.27
C GLN A 38 2.81 14.86 10.45
N SER A 39 1.67 14.22 10.68
CA SER A 39 0.79 14.56 11.79
C SER A 39 1.45 14.30 13.15
N LEU A 40 2.21 13.21 13.28
CA LEU A 40 2.94 12.90 14.50
C LEU A 40 4.06 13.91 14.78
N LEU A 41 4.75 14.41 13.76
CA LEU A 41 5.82 15.41 13.93
C LEU A 41 5.31 16.82 14.24
N ILE A 42 4.11 17.17 13.81
CA ILE A 42 3.51 18.47 14.10
C ILE A 42 3.21 18.61 15.61
N ILE A 43 2.74 17.54 16.26
CA ILE A 43 2.28 17.58 17.66
C ILE A 43 3.38 18.05 18.63
N PRO A 44 4.58 17.44 18.67
CA PRO A 44 5.67 17.91 19.53
C PRO A 44 6.11 19.33 19.18
N GLY A 45 6.14 19.69 17.91
CA GLY A 45 6.53 21.04 17.46
C GLY A 45 5.61 22.12 18.03
N VAL A 46 4.30 21.89 18.00
CA VAL A 46 3.31 22.82 18.56
C VAL A 46 3.44 22.91 20.08
N ILE A 47 3.55 21.77 20.77
CA ILE A 47 3.65 21.73 22.24
C ILE A 47 4.92 22.44 22.73
N LEU A 48 6.07 22.15 22.12
CA LEU A 48 7.34 22.79 22.47
C LEU A 48 7.36 24.29 22.15
N GLY A 49 6.64 24.70 21.10
CA GLY A 49 6.42 26.11 20.78
C GLY A 49 5.63 26.84 21.86
N ILE A 50 4.58 26.21 22.41
CA ILE A 50 3.76 26.78 23.50
C ILE A 50 4.53 26.82 24.82
N LEU A 51 5.33 25.79 25.11
CA LEU A 51 6.11 25.68 26.36
C LEU A 51 7.37 26.58 26.40
N GLY A 52 7.70 27.28 25.31
CA GLY A 52 8.85 28.18 25.25
C GLY A 52 10.21 27.47 25.29
N ALA A 53 10.26 26.16 25.02
CA ALA A 53 11.50 25.39 24.97
C ALA A 53 12.27 25.67 23.66
N THR A 54 12.96 26.81 23.60
CA THR A 54 13.56 27.37 22.38
C THR A 54 14.63 26.51 21.73
N THR A 55 15.41 25.75 22.50
CA THR A 55 16.51 24.92 21.95
C THR A 55 15.99 23.65 21.27
N LEU A 56 14.98 23.00 21.84
CA LEU A 56 14.42 21.77 21.28
C LEU A 56 13.42 22.07 20.14
N SER A 57 12.70 23.19 20.23
CA SER A 57 11.83 23.65 19.14
C SER A 57 12.62 24.09 17.91
N GLN A 58 13.81 24.67 18.07
CA GLN A 58 14.71 25.00 16.95
C GLN A 58 15.25 23.74 16.25
N LEU A 59 15.55 22.67 16.99
CA LEU A 59 16.02 21.39 16.40
C LEU A 59 14.92 20.65 15.62
N LEU A 60 13.66 20.77 16.06
CA LEU A 60 12.49 20.24 15.37
C LEU A 60 11.87 21.22 14.36
N SER A 61 12.48 22.39 14.14
CA SER A 61 11.97 23.37 13.20
C SER A 61 12.02 22.84 11.76
N TYR A 62 11.01 23.21 10.98
CA TYR A 62 10.89 22.84 9.58
C TYR A 62 12.14 23.25 8.81
N GLY A 63 12.78 22.24 8.22
CA GLY A 63 13.94 22.41 7.35
C GLY A 63 15.30 22.18 8.02
N THR A 64 15.33 21.91 9.32
CA THR A 64 16.56 21.51 9.99
C THR A 64 17.01 20.13 9.54
N PHE A 65 18.32 19.88 9.48
CA PHE A 65 18.89 18.57 9.15
C PHE A 65 18.32 17.44 10.03
N TRP A 66 18.13 17.71 11.32
CA TRP A 66 17.53 16.77 12.27
C TRP A 66 16.07 16.45 11.96
N TYR A 67 15.29 17.45 11.53
CA TYR A 67 13.91 17.24 11.10
C TYR A 67 13.84 16.33 9.88
N LEU A 68 14.72 16.52 8.89
CA LEU A 68 14.76 15.69 7.67
C LEU A 68 15.04 14.22 7.99
N ILE A 69 16.02 13.96 8.86
CA ILE A 69 16.35 12.59 9.30
C ILE A 69 15.19 11.97 10.06
N LEU A 70 14.62 12.70 11.02
CA LEU A 70 13.50 12.21 11.83
C LEU A 70 12.28 11.93 10.96
N TYR A 71 11.99 12.80 9.98
CA TYR A 71 10.90 12.63 9.04
C TYR A 71 11.11 11.42 8.12
N ALA A 72 12.31 11.24 7.58
CA ALA A 72 12.65 10.06 6.78
C ALA A 72 12.50 8.76 7.57
N LEU A 73 12.97 8.74 8.82
CA LEU A 73 12.86 7.59 9.72
C LEU A 73 11.40 7.30 10.05
N MET A 74 10.60 8.33 10.32
CA MET A 74 9.16 8.19 10.56
C MET A 74 8.43 7.62 9.34
N ILE A 75 8.74 8.09 8.13
CA ILE A 75 8.17 7.53 6.90
C ILE A 75 8.52 6.04 6.79
N LEU A 76 9.80 5.68 6.96
CA LEU A 76 10.23 4.26 6.93
C LEU A 76 9.49 3.40 7.95
N PHE A 77 9.39 3.89 9.18
CA PHE A 77 8.69 3.20 10.27
C PHE A 77 7.21 3.01 9.95
N PHE A 78 6.50 4.09 9.59
CA PHE A 78 5.08 4.03 9.30
C PHE A 78 4.76 3.23 8.05
N THR A 79 5.61 3.25 7.02
CA THR A 79 5.41 2.43 5.83
C THR A 79 5.51 0.94 6.18
N TYR A 80 6.48 0.54 7.00
CA TYR A 80 6.60 -0.84 7.46
C TYR A 80 5.45 -1.25 8.38
N PHE A 81 5.14 -0.40 9.36
CA PHE A 81 4.06 -0.62 10.31
C PHE A 81 2.71 -0.78 9.60
N TRP A 82 2.36 0.14 8.71
CA TRP A 82 1.12 0.07 7.93
C TRP A 82 1.04 -1.17 7.04
N THR A 83 2.14 -1.50 6.36
CA THR A 83 2.17 -2.70 5.50
C THR A 83 1.97 -3.97 6.33
N SER A 84 2.57 -4.06 7.51
CA SER A 84 2.43 -5.23 8.39
C SER A 84 1.03 -5.40 8.97
N LEU A 85 0.31 -4.30 9.24
CA LEU A 85 -1.07 -4.34 9.72
C LEU A 85 -2.05 -4.79 8.62
N TYR A 86 -1.81 -4.41 7.37
CA TYR A 86 -2.70 -4.75 6.26
C TYR A 86 -2.39 -6.11 5.63
N TYR A 87 -1.11 -6.47 5.52
CA TYR A 87 -0.68 -7.72 4.88
C TYR A 87 -0.25 -8.76 5.91
N ASN A 88 -1.13 -9.71 6.19
CA ASN A 88 -0.77 -10.90 6.94
C ASN A 88 -0.32 -12.03 5.97
N PRO A 89 0.98 -12.30 5.81
CA PRO A 89 1.47 -13.33 4.87
C PRO A 89 1.03 -14.74 5.25
N VAL A 90 0.72 -15.00 6.53
CA VAL A 90 0.22 -16.29 7.00
C VAL A 90 -1.20 -16.51 6.48
N GLU A 91 -2.10 -15.55 6.68
CA GLU A 91 -3.48 -15.61 6.18
C GLU A 91 -3.54 -15.68 4.65
N ILE A 92 -2.66 -14.96 3.94
CA ILE A 92 -2.60 -15.04 2.48
C ILE A 92 -2.17 -16.45 2.04
N ALA A 93 -1.18 -17.04 2.70
CA ALA A 93 -0.70 -18.39 2.38
C ALA A 93 -1.76 -19.47 2.68
N ASP A 94 -2.52 -19.32 3.77
CA ASP A 94 -3.61 -20.24 4.13
C ASP A 94 -4.79 -20.10 3.17
N ASN A 95 -5.20 -18.88 2.83
CA ASN A 95 -6.21 -18.63 1.79
C ASN A 95 -5.79 -19.24 0.44
N MET A 96 -4.52 -19.09 0.06
CA MET A 96 -3.99 -19.71 -1.16
C MET A 96 -4.15 -21.24 -1.12
N LYS A 97 -3.78 -21.87 0.00
CA LYS A 97 -3.91 -23.32 0.21
C LYS A 97 -5.37 -23.78 0.14
N GLU A 98 -6.30 -23.08 0.77
CA GLU A 98 -7.74 -23.39 0.77
C GLU A 98 -8.37 -23.26 -0.62
N HIS A 99 -8.00 -22.23 -1.37
CA HIS A 99 -8.50 -21.99 -2.72
C HIS A 99 -7.75 -22.80 -3.80
N GLY A 100 -6.87 -23.74 -3.40
CA GLY A 100 -6.11 -24.60 -4.32
C GLY A 100 -5.07 -23.85 -5.16
N SER A 101 -4.72 -22.62 -4.80
CA SER A 101 -3.73 -21.80 -5.47
C SER A 101 -2.38 -21.90 -4.77
N PHE A 102 -1.27 -22.05 -5.51
CA PHE A 102 0.05 -22.14 -4.90
C PHE A 102 1.13 -21.48 -5.75
N VAL A 103 2.23 -21.09 -5.09
CA VAL A 103 3.42 -20.58 -5.76
C VAL A 103 4.24 -21.78 -6.26
N PRO A 104 4.54 -21.89 -7.57
CA PRO A 104 5.34 -23.00 -8.11
C PRO A 104 6.69 -23.11 -7.41
N GLY A 105 7.07 -24.33 -7.02
CA GLY A 105 8.35 -24.61 -6.36
C GLY A 105 8.36 -24.41 -4.85
N ILE A 106 7.27 -23.96 -4.22
CA ILE A 106 7.16 -23.79 -2.76
C ILE A 106 5.98 -24.61 -2.23
N ARG A 107 6.20 -25.33 -1.14
CA ARG A 107 5.14 -26.15 -0.49
C ARG A 107 4.09 -25.22 0.15
N PRO A 108 2.78 -25.40 -0.14
CA PRO A 108 1.71 -24.59 0.45
C PRO A 108 1.70 -24.58 1.98
N GLY A 109 1.28 -23.46 2.57
CA GLY A 109 1.27 -23.22 4.02
C GLY A 109 2.50 -22.41 4.47
N ARG A 110 3.16 -22.85 5.55
CA ARG A 110 4.20 -22.08 6.24
C ARG A 110 5.38 -21.63 5.36
N ARG A 111 5.84 -22.48 4.42
CA ARG A 111 6.93 -22.11 3.49
C ARG A 111 6.51 -21.02 2.50
N THR A 112 5.24 -21.00 2.10
CA THR A 112 4.68 -19.92 1.28
C THR A 112 4.60 -18.62 2.07
N ALA A 113 4.18 -18.67 3.34
CA ALA A 113 4.13 -17.49 4.21
C ALA A 113 5.52 -16.85 4.40
N GLU A 114 6.55 -17.65 4.70
CA GLU A 114 7.94 -17.19 4.84
C GLU A 114 8.45 -16.53 3.56
N TYR A 115 8.18 -17.14 2.40
CA TYR A 115 8.55 -16.57 1.11
C TYR A 115 7.84 -15.24 0.84
N LEU A 116 6.52 -15.18 1.07
CA LEU A 116 5.73 -13.96 0.90
C LEU A 116 6.26 -12.86 1.83
N GLN A 117 6.56 -13.17 3.09
CA GLN A 117 7.12 -12.22 4.05
C GLN A 117 8.44 -11.62 3.57
N GLN A 118 9.37 -12.44 3.06
CA GLN A 118 10.65 -11.95 2.51
C GLN A 118 10.43 -11.06 1.28
N VAL A 119 9.49 -11.44 0.41
CA VAL A 119 9.15 -10.66 -0.77
C VAL A 119 8.53 -9.32 -0.39
N PHE A 120 7.56 -9.30 0.53
CA PHE A 120 6.93 -8.09 1.04
C PHE A 120 7.96 -7.17 1.68
N SER A 121 8.78 -7.67 2.61
CA SER A 121 9.80 -6.87 3.28
C SER A 121 10.74 -6.13 2.30
N ARG A 122 11.24 -6.82 1.26
CA ARG A 122 12.11 -6.20 0.24
C ARG A 122 11.40 -5.15 -0.61
N ILE A 123 10.14 -5.42 -0.99
CA ILE A 123 9.34 -4.48 -1.77
C ILE A 123 9.01 -3.25 -0.94
N THR A 124 8.59 -3.44 0.32
CA THR A 124 8.26 -2.37 1.26
C THR A 124 9.46 -1.50 1.53
N LEU A 125 10.66 -2.07 1.70
CA LEU A 125 11.88 -1.29 1.90
C LEU A 125 12.18 -0.39 0.68
N ALA A 126 12.09 -0.94 -0.54
CA ALA A 126 12.27 -0.14 -1.75
C ALA A 126 11.19 0.96 -1.89
N GLY A 127 9.93 0.63 -1.58
CA GLY A 127 8.83 1.58 -1.60
C GLY A 127 8.97 2.69 -0.56
N ALA A 128 9.38 2.35 0.66
CA ALA A 128 9.58 3.31 1.75
C ALA A 128 10.71 4.29 1.46
N VAL A 129 11.82 3.82 0.92
CA VAL A 129 12.95 4.69 0.49
C VAL A 129 12.50 5.63 -0.64
N PHE A 130 11.74 5.12 -1.61
CA PHE A 130 11.19 5.94 -2.69
C PHE A 130 10.22 7.02 -2.18
N LEU A 131 9.33 6.67 -1.25
CA LEU A 131 8.40 7.60 -0.63
C LEU A 131 9.13 8.67 0.20
N ALA A 132 10.13 8.27 0.99
CA ALA A 132 10.96 9.21 1.74
C ALA A 132 11.68 10.18 0.79
N ALA A 133 12.26 9.70 -0.31
CA ALA A 133 12.91 10.57 -1.30
C ALA A 133 11.94 11.59 -1.89
N ILE A 134 10.75 11.15 -2.34
CA ILE A 134 9.72 12.05 -2.88
C ILE A 134 9.27 13.09 -1.85
N ALA A 135 9.12 12.71 -0.58
CA ALA A 135 8.71 13.64 0.47
C ALA A 135 9.81 14.67 0.83
N LEU A 136 11.09 14.27 0.76
CA LEU A 136 12.23 15.12 1.10
C LEU A 136 12.63 16.10 -0.01
N ILE A 137 12.51 15.72 -1.29
CA ILE A 137 12.88 16.56 -2.44
C ILE A 137 12.25 17.97 -2.38
N PRO A 138 10.92 18.15 -2.26
CA PRO A 138 10.33 19.49 -2.23
C PRO A 138 10.82 20.28 -1.01
N MET A 139 11.04 19.61 0.12
CA MET A 139 11.50 20.26 1.36
C MET A 139 12.93 20.81 1.23
N LEU A 140 13.79 20.12 0.50
CA LEU A 140 15.14 20.61 0.19
C LEU A 140 15.13 21.76 -0.82
N VAL A 141 14.20 21.73 -1.79
CA VAL A 141 14.06 22.78 -2.79
C VAL A 141 13.53 24.08 -2.17
N THR A 142 12.50 24.00 -1.32
CA THR A 142 11.91 25.17 -0.67
C THR A 142 12.87 25.85 0.30
N GLN A 143 13.70 25.08 1.03
CA GLN A 143 14.77 25.63 1.86
C GLN A 143 15.77 26.46 1.06
N LYS A 144 16.21 25.97 -0.10
CA LYS A 144 17.19 26.70 -0.93
C LYS A 144 16.61 27.96 -1.57
N MET A 145 15.30 27.99 -1.80
CA MET A 145 14.61 29.16 -2.39
C MET A 145 14.20 30.22 -1.35
N GLY A 146 14.45 30.01 -0.06
CA GLY A 146 14.17 31.00 1.00
C GLY A 146 12.69 31.35 1.15
N ILE A 147 11.79 30.46 0.71
CA ILE A 147 10.35 30.64 0.85
C ILE A 147 9.99 30.48 2.34
N ASP A 148 9.07 31.32 2.82
CA ASP A 148 8.59 31.27 4.21
C ASP A 148 8.19 29.84 4.61
N SER A 149 8.75 29.34 5.72
CA SER A 149 8.63 27.95 6.16
C SER A 149 7.17 27.53 6.36
N PHE A 150 6.31 28.46 6.78
CA PHE A 150 4.88 28.20 6.96
C PHE A 150 4.15 28.03 5.62
N ALA A 151 4.40 28.92 4.66
CA ALA A 151 3.86 28.81 3.30
C ALA A 151 4.41 27.58 2.57
N ALA A 152 5.69 27.22 2.79
CA ALA A 152 6.30 26.02 2.22
C ALA A 152 5.68 24.72 2.77
N GLN A 153 5.35 24.69 4.07
CA GLN A 153 4.75 23.52 4.73
C GLN A 153 3.26 23.35 4.35
N MET A 154 2.50 24.43 4.19
CA MET A 154 1.07 24.38 3.84
C MET A 154 0.80 24.33 2.33
N LEU A 155 1.57 25.06 1.51
CA LEU A 155 1.28 25.31 0.09
C LEU A 155 2.39 24.89 -0.88
N GLY A 156 3.62 24.62 -0.42
CA GLY A 156 4.80 24.59 -1.30
C GLY A 156 5.13 23.27 -1.99
N GLY A 157 4.97 22.11 -1.33
CA GLY A 157 5.38 20.85 -1.97
C GLY A 157 4.95 19.56 -1.29
N THR A 158 5.09 19.43 0.04
CA THR A 158 4.60 18.23 0.75
C THR A 158 3.07 18.13 0.67
N GLY A 159 2.37 19.25 0.85
CA GLY A 159 0.92 19.33 0.66
C GLY A 159 0.49 18.93 -0.75
N ILE A 160 1.16 19.45 -1.79
CA ILE A 160 0.85 19.13 -3.20
C ILE A 160 1.09 17.63 -3.49
N LEU A 161 2.22 17.07 -3.03
CA LEU A 161 2.49 15.63 -3.18
C LEU A 161 1.43 14.77 -2.48
N ILE A 162 0.97 15.19 -1.31
CA ILE A 162 -0.10 14.51 -0.59
C ILE A 162 -1.40 14.59 -1.38
N VAL A 163 -1.79 15.77 -1.88
CA VAL A 163 -3.00 15.94 -2.69
C VAL A 163 -2.96 15.05 -3.92
N VAL A 164 -1.86 15.06 -4.67
CA VAL A 164 -1.72 14.23 -5.89
C VAL A 164 -1.77 12.75 -5.54
N GLY A 165 -1.06 12.30 -4.52
CA GLY A 165 -1.06 10.88 -4.20
C GLY A 165 -2.41 10.41 -3.61
N VAL A 166 -3.13 11.24 -2.84
CA VAL A 166 -4.49 10.91 -2.38
C VAL A 166 -5.48 10.92 -3.55
N ALA A 167 -5.32 11.82 -4.52
CA ALA A 167 -6.13 11.83 -5.73
C ALA A 167 -5.94 10.55 -6.55
N LEU A 168 -4.70 10.08 -6.71
CA LEU A 168 -4.40 8.79 -7.35
C LEU A 168 -4.99 7.62 -6.57
N ASP A 169 -4.86 7.62 -5.24
CA ASP A 169 -5.47 6.59 -4.38
C ASP A 169 -7.01 6.58 -4.50
N LEU A 170 -7.64 7.75 -4.69
CA LEU A 170 -9.08 7.87 -4.93
C LEU A 170 -9.47 7.29 -6.28
N VAL A 171 -8.72 7.58 -7.34
CA VAL A 171 -8.96 7.04 -8.69
C VAL A 171 -8.88 5.51 -8.67
N ASP A 172 -7.85 4.93 -8.05
CA ASP A 172 -7.69 3.48 -7.90
C ASP A 172 -8.88 2.83 -7.17
N LYS A 173 -9.41 3.50 -6.13
CA LYS A 173 -10.58 3.03 -5.38
C LYS A 173 -11.86 3.09 -6.22
N VAL A 174 -12.05 4.16 -6.98
CA VAL A 174 -13.21 4.32 -7.88
C VAL A 174 -13.18 3.26 -8.97
N GLU A 175 -12.03 3.03 -9.60
CA GLU A 175 -11.86 1.99 -10.62
C GLU A 175 -12.18 0.60 -10.05
N ALA A 176 -11.68 0.28 -8.85
CA ALA A 176 -11.97 -0.99 -8.19
C ALA A 176 -13.48 -1.20 -7.93
N GLN A 177 -14.21 -0.15 -7.55
CA GLN A 177 -15.67 -0.24 -7.35
C GLN A 177 -16.44 -0.36 -8.68
N LEU A 178 -15.99 0.33 -9.73
CA LEU A 178 -16.59 0.23 -11.07
C LEU A 178 -16.42 -1.17 -11.65
N LEU A 179 -15.23 -1.75 -11.52
CA LEU A 179 -14.97 -3.14 -11.92
C LEU A 179 -15.88 -4.10 -11.16
N ALA A 180 -16.02 -3.94 -9.83
CA ALA A 180 -16.92 -4.78 -9.02
C ALA A 180 -18.38 -4.74 -9.51
N ARG A 181 -18.89 -3.54 -9.86
CA ARG A 181 -20.24 -3.39 -10.44
C ARG A 181 -20.39 -4.05 -11.82
N GLN A 182 -19.37 -4.00 -12.66
CA GLN A 182 -19.39 -4.67 -13.96
C GLN A 182 -19.41 -6.21 -13.83
N TYR A 183 -18.88 -6.77 -12.73
CA TYR A 183 -18.99 -8.21 -12.45
C TYR A 183 -20.41 -8.65 -12.03
N GLU A 184 -21.22 -7.79 -11.39
CA GLU A 184 -22.61 -8.12 -11.03
C GLU A 184 -23.50 -8.34 -12.26
N GLY A 185 -23.22 -7.66 -13.39
CA GLY A 185 -23.99 -7.78 -14.62
C GLY A 185 -23.86 -9.13 -15.36
N PHE A 186 -22.79 -9.90 -15.10
CA PHE A 186 -22.53 -11.19 -15.78
C PHE A 186 -22.93 -12.42 -14.94
N VAL A 187 -23.23 -12.25 -13.65
CA VAL A 187 -23.68 -13.33 -12.76
C VAL A 187 -25.19 -13.22 -12.51
N ALA A 188 -25.97 -13.07 -13.58
CA ALA A 188 -27.41 -13.33 -13.50
C ALA A 188 -27.61 -14.83 -13.24
N PRO A 189 -28.34 -15.26 -12.20
CA PRO A 189 -28.54 -16.67 -11.92
C PRO A 189 -29.32 -17.29 -13.07
N ARG A 190 -28.68 -18.21 -13.80
CA ARG A 190 -29.30 -18.99 -14.87
C ARG A 190 -30.41 -19.83 -14.27
N ARG A 191 -31.66 -19.35 -14.39
CA ARG A 191 -32.89 -20.03 -13.97
C ARG A 191 -32.89 -21.48 -14.48
N LYS A 192 -32.82 -22.44 -13.53
CA LYS A 192 -32.90 -23.87 -13.80
C LYS A 192 -34.24 -24.17 -14.50
N LYS A 193 -34.21 -24.52 -15.80
CA LYS A 193 -35.36 -25.16 -16.46
C LYS A 193 -35.45 -26.58 -15.89
N SER A 194 -36.43 -26.79 -15.02
CA SER A 194 -36.85 -28.12 -14.58
C SER A 194 -37.40 -28.86 -15.80
N GLY A 195 -36.67 -29.87 -16.28
CA GLY A 195 -37.17 -30.79 -17.30
C GLY A 195 -38.12 -31.77 -16.64
N ALA A 196 -39.42 -31.64 -16.93
CA ALA A 196 -40.40 -32.67 -16.62
C ALA A 196 -40.10 -33.88 -17.52
N VAL A 197 -39.70 -34.98 -16.87
CA VAL A 197 -39.45 -36.28 -17.45
C VAL A 197 -40.76 -36.85 -17.98
N THR A 198 -40.77 -37.19 -19.27
CA THR A 198 -41.76 -38.02 -19.94
C THR A 198 -41.88 -39.38 -19.24
N ARG A 199 -43.09 -39.73 -18.81
CA ARG A 199 -43.48 -41.11 -18.51
C ARG A 199 -44.50 -41.53 -19.56
N ASP A 200 -44.02 -42.23 -20.58
CA ASP A 200 -44.86 -43.11 -21.39
C ASP A 200 -45.04 -44.43 -20.62
N SER A 201 -46.28 -44.90 -20.62
CA SER A 201 -46.72 -46.23 -20.22
C SER A 201 -47.77 -46.68 -21.20
#